data_AF-A0A7Y1SWU2-F1
#
_entry.id   AF-A0A7Y1SWU2-F1
#
_cell.length_a   1.000
_cell.length_b   1.000
_cell.length_c   1.000
_cell.angle_alpha   90.00
_cell.angle_beta   90.00
_cell.angle_gamma   90.00
#
_symmetry.space_group_name_H-M   'P 1'
#
loop_
_entity.id
_entity.type
_entity.pdbx_description
1 polymer ?
#
loop_
_entity_poly.entity_id
_entity_poly.type
_entity_poly.pdbx_seq_one_letter_code
_entity_poly.pdbx_strand_id
1 'polypeptide(L)'
;LGDADPADKKNKPKTASLFKTMEVDSLSLDQALQLLTLPRVVGVHPETGEEIHALNGRYGPYLKMGSDSRSLESEEELFTVTIPKAVEVFAQPKRRRGQSAKGPLKELGEDPDTKKPIVLKEGRFGPYVTDGETNASLRKGDTIENVTPERAQELLAERRAKLANT
;
A
#
# COMPACT_ATOMS: atom_id res chain seq x y z
N LEU A 1 -18.74 30.24 13.99
CA LEU A 1 -18.56 28.77 14.03
C LEU A 1 -19.02 28.32 15.40
N GLY A 2 -20.12 27.56 15.48
CA GLY A 2 -20.65 27.07 16.75
C GLY A 2 -19.92 25.81 17.15
N ASP A 3 -19.24 25.85 18.30
CA ASP A 3 -18.64 24.66 18.89
C ASP A 3 -19.76 23.68 19.28
N ALA A 4 -19.65 22.45 18.82
CA ALA A 4 -20.58 21.39 19.20
C ALA A 4 -20.33 21.00 20.66
N ASP A 5 -21.39 20.94 21.46
CA ASP A 5 -21.32 20.43 22.84
C ASP A 5 -20.84 18.96 22.82
N PRO A 6 -19.69 18.64 23.43
CA PRO A 6 -19.15 17.28 23.44
C PRO A 6 -20.08 16.26 24.16
N ALA A 7 -21.08 16.73 24.92
CA ALA A 7 -22.07 15.88 25.58
C ALA A 7 -23.25 15.48 24.66
N ASP A 8 -23.51 16.21 23.57
CA ASP A 8 -24.67 15.98 22.73
C ASP A 8 -24.38 14.97 21.61
N LYS A 9 -24.39 13.69 21.98
CA LYS A 9 -24.13 12.55 21.06
C LYS A 9 -25.07 12.51 19.86
N LYS A 10 -26.22 13.20 19.88
CA LYS A 10 -27.20 13.20 18.78
C LYS A 10 -26.82 14.12 17.62
N ASN A 11 -25.99 15.14 17.85
CA ASN A 11 -25.70 16.18 16.87
C ASN A 11 -24.19 16.28 16.56
N LYS A 12 -23.53 15.14 16.37
CA LYS A 12 -22.10 15.15 16.02
C LYS A 12 -21.92 15.58 14.56
N PRO A 13 -21.08 16.60 14.27
CA PRO A 13 -20.87 17.02 12.90
C PRO A 13 -20.25 15.89 12.07
N LYS A 14 -20.67 15.79 10.80
CA LYS A 14 -20.03 14.86 9.86
C LYS A 14 -18.62 15.38 9.56
N THR A 15 -17.64 14.51 9.68
CA THR A 15 -16.23 14.85 9.46
C THR A 15 -15.62 13.86 8.49
N ALA A 16 -14.67 14.31 7.68
CA ALA A 16 -13.84 13.47 6.85
C ALA A 16 -12.37 13.90 6.97
N SER A 17 -11.47 12.92 6.93
CA SER A 17 -10.03 13.20 6.89
C SER A 17 -9.61 13.58 5.49
N LEU A 18 -8.70 14.56 5.39
CA LEU A 18 -8.02 14.85 4.14
C LEU A 18 -7.21 13.65 3.66
N PHE A 19 -7.06 13.58 2.36
CA PHE A 19 -6.18 12.65 1.68
C PHE A 19 -4.71 13.05 1.88
N LYS A 20 -3.79 12.11 1.67
CA LYS A 20 -2.36 12.37 1.89
C LYS A 20 -1.82 13.37 0.86
N THR A 21 -2.46 13.44 -0.30
CA THR A 21 -2.10 14.31 -1.42
C THR A 21 -2.72 15.70 -1.33
N MET A 22 -3.64 15.93 -0.39
CA MET A 22 -4.37 17.20 -0.24
C MET A 22 -3.72 18.11 0.79
N GLU A 23 -3.70 19.41 0.48
CA GLU A 23 -3.26 20.46 1.38
C GLU A 23 -4.47 21.28 1.84
N VAL A 24 -4.42 21.78 3.08
CA VAL A 24 -5.54 22.51 3.69
C VAL A 24 -5.87 23.78 2.90
N ASP A 25 -4.84 24.47 2.40
CA ASP A 25 -4.97 25.77 1.75
C ASP A 25 -5.48 25.68 0.30
N SER A 26 -5.35 24.51 -0.34
CA SER A 26 -5.76 24.30 -1.73
C SER A 26 -7.08 23.54 -1.89
N LEU A 27 -7.73 23.18 -0.77
CA LEU A 27 -8.95 22.39 -0.77
C LEU A 27 -10.16 23.19 -1.29
N SER A 28 -10.82 22.67 -2.32
CA SER A 28 -12.07 23.27 -2.81
C SER A 28 -13.29 22.79 -2.02
N LEU A 29 -14.39 23.57 -2.08
CA LEU A 29 -15.66 23.17 -1.47
C LEU A 29 -16.17 21.84 -2.04
N ASP A 30 -16.07 21.64 -3.35
CA ASP A 30 -16.53 20.41 -4.00
C ASP A 30 -15.72 19.18 -3.52
N GLN A 31 -14.41 19.33 -3.36
CA GLN A 31 -13.56 18.29 -2.78
C GLN A 31 -13.95 18.00 -1.33
N ALA A 32 -14.20 19.04 -0.52
CA ALA A 32 -14.64 18.86 0.86
C ALA A 32 -15.99 18.13 0.95
N LEU A 33 -16.96 18.50 0.11
CA LEU A 33 -18.25 17.82 0.02
C LEU A 33 -18.10 16.37 -0.42
N GLN A 34 -17.21 16.10 -1.38
CA GLN A 34 -16.91 14.75 -1.82
C GLN A 34 -16.30 13.90 -0.71
N LEU A 35 -15.33 14.43 0.05
CA LEU A 35 -14.75 13.73 1.21
C LEU A 35 -15.81 13.41 2.27
N LEU A 36 -16.76 14.33 2.51
CA LEU A 36 -17.88 14.11 3.42
C LEU A 36 -18.85 13.03 2.95
N THR A 37 -18.74 12.51 1.73
CA THR A 37 -19.51 11.32 1.30
C THR A 37 -18.94 10.01 1.84
N LEU A 38 -17.68 9.99 2.29
CA LEU A 38 -17.05 8.80 2.84
C LEU A 38 -17.53 8.51 4.28
N PRO A 39 -17.63 7.23 4.69
CA PRO A 39 -17.39 6.02 3.89
C PRO A 39 -18.49 5.76 2.84
N ARG A 40 -18.08 5.40 1.62
CA ARG A 40 -19.01 5.13 0.51
C ARG A 40 -19.39 3.65 0.48
N VAL A 41 -20.68 3.34 0.39
CA VAL A 41 -21.15 1.97 0.11
C VAL A 41 -20.92 1.70 -1.38
N VAL A 42 -20.08 0.74 -1.72
CA VAL A 42 -19.85 0.30 -3.10
C VAL A 42 -21.02 -0.57 -3.56
N GLY A 43 -21.60 -1.36 -2.66
CA GLY A 43 -22.72 -2.27 -2.89
C GLY A 43 -22.60 -3.56 -2.07
N VAL A 44 -23.37 -4.59 -2.44
CA VAL A 44 -23.41 -5.88 -1.74
C VAL A 44 -22.63 -6.94 -2.52
N HIS A 45 -21.79 -7.72 -1.85
CA HIS A 45 -21.05 -8.81 -2.47
C HIS A 45 -22.02 -9.94 -2.89
N PRO A 46 -21.97 -10.42 -4.14
CA PRO A 46 -22.97 -11.34 -4.68
C PRO A 46 -23.00 -12.71 -3.99
N GLU A 47 -21.85 -13.22 -3.54
CA GLU A 47 -21.76 -14.56 -2.91
C GLU A 47 -21.98 -14.54 -1.39
N THR A 48 -21.43 -13.55 -0.68
CA THR A 48 -21.48 -13.50 0.79
C THR A 48 -22.69 -12.72 1.31
N GLY A 49 -23.28 -11.84 0.48
CA GLY A 49 -24.35 -10.93 0.91
C GLY A 49 -23.88 -9.79 1.82
N GLU A 50 -22.57 -9.64 2.04
CA GLU A 50 -22.02 -8.58 2.89
C GLU A 50 -21.88 -7.24 2.14
N GLU A 51 -22.11 -6.13 2.83
CA GLU A 51 -21.85 -4.79 2.28
C GLU A 51 -20.35 -4.53 2.14
N ILE A 52 -19.98 -3.99 0.99
CA ILE A 52 -18.63 -3.52 0.68
C ILE A 52 -18.61 -2.00 0.81
N HIS A 53 -17.72 -1.51 1.68
CA HIS A 53 -17.48 -0.07 1.86
C HIS A 53 -16.10 0.31 1.34
N ALA A 54 -16.00 1.50 0.73
CA ALA A 54 -14.75 2.17 0.43
C ALA A 54 -14.47 3.25 1.51
N LEU A 55 -13.29 3.17 2.14
CA LEU A 55 -12.90 4.04 3.24
C LEU A 55 -11.48 4.55 3.07
N ASN A 56 -11.22 5.76 3.57
CA ASN A 56 -9.86 6.26 3.75
C ASN A 56 -9.40 6.03 5.19
N GLY A 57 -8.26 5.36 5.38
CA GLY A 57 -7.70 5.05 6.69
C GLY A 57 -6.29 5.59 6.88
N ARG A 58 -5.69 5.32 8.06
CA ARG A 58 -4.33 5.76 8.40
C ARG A 58 -3.26 5.37 7.37
N TYR A 59 -3.45 4.25 6.67
CA TYR A 59 -2.49 3.70 5.71
C TYR A 59 -2.90 3.94 4.25
N GLY A 60 -3.94 4.74 4.02
CA GLY A 60 -4.47 5.03 2.69
C GLY A 60 -5.84 4.38 2.42
N PRO A 61 -6.26 4.39 1.15
CA PRO A 61 -7.59 3.96 0.72
C PRO A 61 -7.72 2.43 0.78
N TYR A 62 -8.89 1.94 1.21
CA TYR A 62 -9.15 0.51 1.34
C TYR A 62 -10.64 0.17 1.20
N LEU A 63 -10.90 -1.06 0.77
CA LEU A 63 -12.20 -1.70 0.83
C LEU A 63 -12.35 -2.47 2.14
N LYS A 64 -13.56 -2.47 2.69
CA LYS A 64 -13.94 -3.27 3.87
C LYS A 64 -15.22 -4.05 3.58
N MET A 65 -15.19 -5.35 3.86
CA MET A 65 -16.34 -6.25 3.80
C MET A 65 -16.33 -7.09 5.08
N GLY A 66 -17.29 -6.84 5.97
CA GLY A 66 -17.31 -7.44 7.31
C GLY A 66 -16.00 -7.19 8.08
N SER A 67 -15.24 -8.26 8.33
CA SER A 67 -13.92 -8.23 8.99
C SER A 67 -12.74 -8.24 8.01
N ASP A 68 -12.98 -8.43 6.70
CA ASP A 68 -11.96 -8.41 5.67
C ASP A 68 -11.70 -6.97 5.18
N SER A 69 -10.45 -6.68 4.86
CA SER A 69 -10.00 -5.42 4.30
C SER A 69 -8.95 -5.63 3.22
N ARG A 70 -9.03 -4.85 2.15
CA ARG A 70 -8.09 -4.85 1.02
C ARG A 70 -7.72 -3.41 0.67
N SER A 71 -6.43 -3.14 0.50
CA SER A 71 -5.96 -1.83 0.06
C SER A 71 -6.38 -1.57 -1.39
N LEU A 72 -6.71 -0.31 -1.69
CA LEU A 72 -6.82 0.21 -3.05
C LEU A 72 -5.48 0.82 -3.46
N GLU A 73 -5.28 1.02 -4.77
CA GLU A 73 -4.01 1.55 -5.29
C GLU A 73 -3.96 3.07 -5.19
N SER A 74 -5.11 3.72 -5.32
CA SER A 74 -5.24 5.18 -5.35
C SER A 74 -6.42 5.71 -4.54
N GLU A 75 -6.35 6.99 -4.17
CA GLU A 75 -7.43 7.69 -3.45
C GLU A 75 -8.68 7.90 -4.33
N GLU A 76 -8.49 8.01 -5.65
CA GLU A 76 -9.57 8.16 -6.64
C GLU A 76 -10.51 6.94 -6.65
N GLU A 77 -9.96 5.74 -6.46
CA GLU A 77 -10.73 4.50 -6.41
C GLU A 77 -11.78 4.49 -5.30
N LEU A 78 -11.64 5.29 -4.25
CA LEU A 78 -12.67 5.41 -3.21
C LEU A 78 -14.04 5.81 -3.79
N PHE A 79 -14.03 6.59 -4.87
CA PHE A 79 -15.23 7.11 -5.52
C PHE A 79 -15.60 6.34 -6.79
N THR A 80 -14.64 5.71 -7.47
CA THR A 80 -14.86 5.09 -8.78
C THR A 80 -14.95 3.57 -8.74
N VAL A 81 -14.47 2.91 -7.67
CA VAL A 81 -14.47 1.44 -7.58
C VAL A 81 -15.88 0.86 -7.74
N THR A 82 -16.00 -0.18 -8.54
CA THR A 82 -17.27 -0.85 -8.82
C THR A 82 -17.37 -2.18 -8.07
N ILE A 83 -18.58 -2.73 -7.96
CA ILE A 83 -18.79 -4.04 -7.32
C ILE A 83 -17.95 -5.16 -7.96
N PRO A 84 -17.94 -5.33 -9.30
CA PRO A 84 -17.10 -6.36 -9.93
C PRO A 84 -15.62 -6.22 -9.58
N LYS A 85 -15.11 -4.98 -9.55
CA LYS A 85 -13.71 -4.73 -9.19
C LYS A 85 -13.44 -5.03 -7.72
N ALA A 86 -14.36 -4.66 -6.83
CA ALA A 86 -14.23 -4.95 -5.41
C ALA A 86 -14.19 -6.46 -5.14
N VAL A 87 -15.07 -7.23 -5.80
CA VAL A 87 -15.10 -8.70 -5.72
C VAL A 87 -13.76 -9.29 -6.19
N GLU A 88 -13.21 -8.82 -7.31
CA GLU A 88 -11.89 -9.24 -7.80
C GLU A 88 -10.80 -9.00 -6.74
N VAL A 89 -10.81 -7.83 -6.10
CA VAL A 89 -9.84 -7.45 -5.07
C VAL A 89 -9.97 -8.33 -3.81
N PHE A 90 -11.18 -8.73 -3.41
CA PHE A 90 -11.39 -9.64 -2.29
C PHE A 90 -11.01 -11.10 -2.60
N ALA A 91 -11.15 -11.53 -3.85
CA ALA A 91 -10.70 -12.84 -4.32
C ALA A 91 -9.17 -13.00 -4.27
N GLN A 92 -8.42 -11.90 -4.32
CA GLN A 92 -6.96 -11.94 -4.13
C GLN A 92 -6.58 -12.26 -2.68
N PRO A 93 -5.49 -13.02 -2.46
CA PRO A 93 -5.01 -13.34 -1.12
C PRO A 93 -4.63 -12.08 -0.34
N LYS A 94 -4.85 -12.10 0.98
CA LYS A 94 -4.44 -11.02 1.89
C LYS A 94 -2.94 -10.73 1.76
N ARG A 95 -2.59 -9.56 1.23
CA ARG A 95 -1.22 -9.04 1.28
C ARG A 95 -0.87 -8.73 2.75
N ARG A 96 0.26 -9.24 3.23
CA ARG A 96 0.69 -8.99 4.62
C ARG A 96 1.05 -7.52 4.80
N ARG A 97 0.70 -6.96 5.95
CA ARG A 97 0.96 -5.56 6.34
C ARG A 97 2.44 -5.22 6.17
N GLY A 98 2.75 -4.26 5.30
CA GLY A 98 4.13 -3.84 4.96
C GLY A 98 4.64 -4.33 3.60
N GLN A 99 3.88 -5.15 2.90
CA GLN A 99 4.17 -5.55 1.52
C GLN A 99 3.60 -4.52 0.54
N SER A 100 4.02 -3.26 0.65
CA SER A 100 3.80 -2.30 -0.43
C SER A 100 4.65 -2.76 -1.60
N ALA A 101 4.03 -3.35 -2.62
CA ALA A 101 4.67 -3.62 -3.89
C ALA A 101 4.88 -2.28 -4.62
N LYS A 102 5.78 -1.42 -4.10
CA LYS A 102 6.48 -0.50 -4.99
C LYS A 102 7.22 -1.40 -5.98
N GLY A 103 6.98 -1.19 -7.26
CA GLY A 103 7.66 -1.93 -8.32
C GLY A 103 9.18 -1.87 -8.12
N PRO A 104 9.93 -2.82 -8.71
CA PRO A 104 11.39 -2.80 -8.62
C PRO A 104 11.92 -1.46 -9.13
N LEU A 105 12.76 -0.82 -8.31
CA LEU A 105 13.44 0.43 -8.66
C LEU A 105 14.40 0.23 -9.84
N LYS A 106 14.97 -0.98 -9.96
CA LYS A 106 15.91 -1.36 -11.02
C LYS A 106 15.95 -2.88 -11.17
N GLU A 107 15.97 -3.38 -12.38
CA GLU A 107 16.27 -4.79 -12.67
C GLU A 107 17.78 -4.94 -12.90
N LEU A 108 18.39 -5.97 -12.29
CA LEU A 108 19.84 -6.14 -12.23
C LEU A 108 20.28 -7.48 -12.83
N GLY A 109 19.47 -8.04 -13.72
CA GLY A 109 19.75 -9.30 -14.41
C GLY A 109 19.38 -10.53 -13.59
N GLU A 110 20.04 -11.65 -13.86
CA GLU A 110 19.82 -12.92 -13.16
C GLU A 110 20.98 -13.25 -12.21
N ASP A 111 20.64 -13.93 -11.12
CA ASP A 111 21.61 -14.45 -10.17
C ASP A 111 22.22 -15.76 -10.69
N PRO A 112 23.56 -15.92 -10.67
CA PRO A 112 24.22 -17.10 -11.23
C PRO A 112 23.94 -18.39 -10.44
N ASP A 113 23.67 -18.28 -9.13
CA ASP A 113 23.44 -19.46 -8.27
C ASP A 113 21.99 -19.93 -8.35
N THR A 114 21.04 -18.99 -8.26
CA THR A 114 19.61 -19.28 -8.17
C THR A 114 18.88 -19.21 -9.51
N LYS A 115 19.51 -18.62 -10.54
CA LYS A 115 18.92 -18.32 -11.86
C LYS A 115 17.63 -17.49 -11.76
N LYS A 116 17.49 -16.72 -10.68
CA LYS A 116 16.33 -15.87 -10.42
C LYS A 116 16.63 -14.42 -10.77
N PRO A 117 15.61 -13.65 -11.19
CA PRO A 117 15.78 -12.23 -11.49
C PRO A 117 16.14 -11.45 -10.22
N ILE A 118 17.25 -10.74 -10.27
CA ILE A 118 17.69 -9.81 -9.23
C ILE A 118 17.03 -8.46 -9.47
N VAL A 119 16.34 -7.96 -8.45
CA VAL A 119 15.70 -6.66 -8.48
C VAL A 119 16.08 -5.81 -7.28
N LEU A 120 16.28 -4.51 -7.51
CA LEU A 120 16.46 -3.51 -6.47
C LEU A 120 15.09 -2.97 -6.07
N LYS A 121 14.80 -2.96 -4.77
CA LYS A 121 13.53 -2.48 -4.20
C LYS A 121 13.78 -1.53 -3.04
N GLU A 122 12.77 -0.71 -2.73
CA GLU A 122 12.78 0.16 -1.56
C GLU A 122 11.99 -0.47 -0.41
N GLY A 123 12.66 -0.72 0.71
CA GLY A 123 12.06 -1.34 1.90
C GLY A 123 11.97 -0.38 3.09
N ARG A 124 11.36 -0.85 4.18
CA ARG A 124 11.24 -0.11 5.45
C ARG A 124 12.60 0.37 6.00
N PHE A 125 13.67 -0.37 5.72
CA PHE A 125 15.01 -0.12 6.24
C PHE A 125 15.95 0.49 5.19
N GLY A 126 15.41 0.99 4.09
CA GLY A 126 16.17 1.52 2.96
C GLY A 126 16.19 0.58 1.75
N PRO A 127 16.95 0.94 0.70
CA PRO A 127 17.03 0.16 -0.53
C PRO A 127 17.72 -1.19 -0.29
N TYR A 128 17.25 -2.22 -0.99
CA TYR A 128 17.78 -3.57 -0.91
C TYR A 128 17.66 -4.29 -2.26
N VAL A 129 18.51 -5.29 -2.48
CA VAL A 129 18.44 -6.20 -3.62
C VAL A 129 17.82 -7.53 -3.20
N THR A 130 17.06 -8.14 -4.09
CA THR A 130 16.41 -9.44 -3.87
C THR A 130 16.32 -10.26 -5.14
N ASP A 131 16.51 -11.58 -5.01
CA ASP A 131 16.25 -12.62 -6.02
C ASP A 131 14.86 -13.28 -5.84
N GLY A 132 14.04 -12.74 -4.93
CA GLY A 132 12.75 -13.30 -4.53
C GLY A 132 12.78 -14.19 -3.29
N GLU A 133 13.95 -14.71 -2.89
CA GLU A 133 14.11 -15.56 -1.70
C GLU A 133 15.02 -14.92 -0.65
N THR A 134 16.17 -14.44 -1.10
CA THR A 134 17.16 -13.73 -0.30
C THR A 134 16.97 -12.23 -0.45
N ASN A 135 17.14 -11.50 0.66
CA ASN A 135 17.06 -10.04 0.68
C ASN A 135 18.34 -9.48 1.32
N ALA A 136 19.06 -8.64 0.57
CA ALA A 136 20.29 -7.99 1.03
C ALA A 136 20.18 -6.47 0.93
N SER A 137 20.30 -5.77 2.05
CA SER A 137 20.32 -4.31 2.10
C SER A 137 21.56 -3.74 1.40
N LEU A 138 21.41 -2.62 0.70
CA LEU A 138 22.56 -1.87 0.16
C LEU A 138 23.48 -1.40 1.30
N ARG A 139 24.80 -1.46 1.11
CA ARG A 139 25.78 -1.01 2.11
C ARG A 139 26.03 0.49 1.98
N LYS A 140 26.71 1.06 2.98
CA LYS A 140 27.11 2.49 2.99
C LYS A 140 28.11 2.75 1.86
N GLY A 141 27.61 3.30 0.75
CA GLY A 141 28.38 3.54 -0.48
C GLY A 141 27.69 3.02 -1.75
N ASP A 142 26.81 2.03 -1.61
CA ASP A 142 25.97 1.57 -2.70
C ASP A 142 24.78 2.53 -2.85
N THR A 143 24.61 3.12 -4.03
CA THR A 143 23.44 3.96 -4.36
C THR A 143 22.52 3.24 -5.34
N ILE A 144 21.25 3.66 -5.39
CA ILE A 144 20.25 3.11 -6.31
C ILE A 144 20.72 3.20 -7.77
N GLU A 145 21.40 4.30 -8.11
CA GLU A 145 21.88 4.57 -9.46
C GLU A 145 23.11 3.73 -9.83
N ASN A 146 24.08 3.64 -8.91
CA ASN A 146 25.39 3.05 -9.19
C ASN A 146 25.50 1.55 -8.90
N VAL A 147 24.46 0.93 -8.31
CA VAL A 147 24.46 -0.52 -8.14
C VAL A 147 24.49 -1.22 -9.49
N THR A 148 25.48 -2.11 -9.65
CA THR A 148 25.67 -2.98 -10.81
C THR A 148 25.14 -4.40 -10.53
N PRO A 149 24.86 -5.20 -11.57
CA PRO A 149 24.49 -6.61 -11.44
C PRO A 149 25.46 -7.42 -10.57
N GLU A 150 26.76 -7.26 -10.80
CA GLU A 150 27.82 -8.01 -10.10
C GLU A 150 27.82 -7.67 -8.61
N ARG A 151 27.65 -6.38 -8.27
CA ARG A 151 27.57 -5.92 -6.90
C ARG A 151 26.33 -6.48 -6.19
N ALA A 152 25.20 -6.56 -6.89
CA ALA A 152 23.98 -7.12 -6.34
C ALA A 152 24.09 -8.63 -6.08
N GLN A 153 24.74 -9.37 -6.98
CA GLN A 153 25.06 -10.78 -6.80
C GLN A 153 25.96 -11.00 -5.57
N GLU A 154 26.99 -10.16 -5.39
CA GLU A 154 27.87 -10.22 -4.23
C GLU A 154 27.10 -10.04 -2.91
N LEU A 155 26.23 -9.02 -2.84
CA LEU A 155 25.41 -8.75 -1.64
C LEU A 155 24.47 -9.91 -1.29
N LEU A 156 23.88 -10.56 -2.31
CA LEU A 156 23.01 -11.72 -2.11
C LEU A 156 23.82 -12.94 -1.66
N ALA A 157 24.97 -13.21 -2.27
CA ALA A 157 25.86 -14.31 -1.89
C ALA A 157 26.35 -14.18 -0.44
N GLU A 158 26.81 -13.00 -0.04
CA GLU A 158 27.20 -12.72 1.36
C GLU A 158 26.04 -12.96 2.32
N ARG A 159 24.81 -12.54 1.93
CA ARG A 159 23.63 -12.72 2.76
C ARG A 159 23.27 -14.19 2.93
N ARG A 160 23.36 -15.00 1.86
CA ARG A 160 23.16 -16.46 1.90
C ARG A 160 24.20 -17.14 2.78
N ALA A 161 25.48 -16.80 2.62
CA ALA A 161 26.56 -17.33 3.45
C ALA A 161 26.35 -17.02 4.94
N LYS A 162 25.89 -15.80 5.26
CA LYS A 162 25.55 -15.43 6.63
C LYS A 162 24.37 -16.21 7.19
N LEU A 163 23.33 -16.48 6.38
CA LEU A 163 22.17 -17.29 6.77
C LEU A 163 22.54 -18.76 6.98
N ALA A 164 23.45 -19.32 6.17
CA ALA A 164 23.91 -20.69 6.34
C ALA A 164 24.77 -20.91 7.60
N ASN A 165 25.40 -19.84 8.10
CA ASN A 165 26.25 -19.85 9.30
C ASN A 165 25.51 -19.44 10.59
N THR A 166 24.19 -19.26 10.55
CA THR A 166 23.35 -18.87 11.70
C THR A 166 22.34 -19.97 11.99
#